data_AF-A0AA40SGI6-F1
#
_entry.id   AF-A0AA40SGI6-F1
#
_cell.length_a   1.000
_cell.length_b   1.000
_cell.length_c   1.000
_cell.angle_alpha   90.00
_cell.angle_beta   90.00
_cell.angle_gamma   90.00
#
_symmetry.space_group_name_H-M   'P 1'
#
loop_
_entity.id
_entity.type
_entity.pdbx_description
1 polymer ?
#
loop_
_entity_poly.entity_id
_entity_poly.type
_entity_poly.pdbx_seq_one_letter_code
_entity_poly.pdbx_strand_id
1 'polypeptide(L)'
;MRVPAPRLLRRPWTALLTVVALSAAAFTATPARGAETGCRVDYTVNKWADGYTAQIKVTNLGPALDGWRLTWTYTGDQQVTSAWNATVTQTGRSVVATSTNWNGALDTSGTAEFGLQGTWRSADPAPSDFALNGVQCGGDSTPPPTTPPTTPPPTTPPSGADCDGAVICSDFEDQTGPAPSGDWRFTAPDCQGTGTAAVDTAVAHSGTRSLRVDGRAGYCNHAFVASTADLSSVGPVMHVRMWVRHTTALPAAHVTFVSLPDASQGGRSLRVGGQNGALQWNRESDDATLPAQSPAGVALSRPLPTGSWQCLRFAVDTTAPGLDTWLGDEQVPGLHADGVPTQDIDQQWLTRTTPPRPTALRLGWESYGTGDDTLWFDDVAVGSAPIDC
;
A
#
# COMPACT_ATOMS: atom_id res chain seq x y z
N MET A 1 56.65 -35.98 55.65
CA MET A 1 56.98 -37.37 55.23
C MET A 1 55.76 -38.25 55.48
N ARG A 2 55.32 -38.97 54.44
CA ARG A 2 54.64 -40.29 54.44
C ARG A 2 53.43 -40.53 55.37
N VAL A 3 52.25 -40.61 54.74
CA VAL A 3 51.33 -41.79 54.62
C VAL A 3 51.27 -42.74 55.83
N PRO A 4 50.06 -43.08 56.34
CA PRO A 4 49.44 -44.35 55.93
C PRO A 4 47.91 -44.33 55.73
N ALA A 5 47.47 -44.94 54.62
CA ALA A 5 46.25 -45.75 54.57
C ALA A 5 46.57 -47.12 55.23
N PRO A 6 45.62 -47.95 55.73
CA PRO A 6 44.72 -48.67 54.82
C PRO A 6 43.37 -49.21 55.40
N ARG A 7 42.48 -49.65 54.49
CA ARG A 7 41.71 -50.94 54.44
C ARG A 7 40.95 -51.42 55.70
N LEU A 8 39.78 -52.07 55.69
CA LEU A 8 38.81 -52.71 54.77
C LEU A 8 37.68 -53.15 55.76
N LEU A 9 36.40 -53.37 55.46
CA LEU A 9 35.79 -54.49 54.72
C LEU A 9 34.34 -54.64 55.25
N ARG A 10 33.47 -55.21 54.42
CA ARG A 10 32.20 -55.96 54.73
C ARG A 10 30.88 -55.16 54.78
N ARG A 11 30.19 -55.21 53.64
CA ARG A 11 28.72 -55.45 53.52
C ARG A 11 28.40 -56.86 54.06
N PRO A 12 27.22 -57.13 54.68
CA PRO A 12 25.97 -57.35 53.91
C PRO A 12 24.64 -56.96 54.63
N TRP A 13 23.65 -56.42 53.91
CA TRP A 13 22.34 -57.04 53.55
C TRP A 13 21.16 -56.71 54.49
N THR A 14 19.97 -56.55 53.86
CA THR A 14 18.59 -56.45 54.41
C THR A 14 18.25 -55.18 55.22
N ALA A 15 17.05 -54.60 55.18
CA ALA A 15 15.87 -54.65 54.31
C ALA A 15 15.02 -53.38 54.66
N LEU A 16 14.08 -53.05 53.79
CA LEU A 16 13.20 -51.88 53.78
C LEU A 16 12.61 -51.43 55.13
N LEU A 17 12.63 -50.11 55.37
CA LEU A 17 11.44 -49.27 55.61
C LEU A 17 11.91 -47.82 55.86
N THR A 18 12.00 -47.03 54.79
CA THR A 18 12.03 -45.56 54.90
C THR A 18 10.86 -45.01 54.13
N VAL A 19 9.94 -44.41 54.88
CA VAL A 19 8.85 -43.57 54.42
C VAL A 19 9.45 -42.45 53.58
N VAL A 20 9.37 -42.57 52.25
CA VAL A 20 9.60 -41.44 51.36
C VAL A 20 8.33 -40.61 51.44
N ALA A 21 8.41 -39.47 52.13
CA ALA A 21 7.47 -38.40 51.93
C ALA A 21 7.54 -38.04 50.43
N LEU A 22 6.51 -38.46 49.67
CA LEU A 22 6.28 -37.95 48.34
C LEU A 22 5.92 -36.47 48.51
N SER A 23 6.92 -35.61 48.43
CA SER A 23 6.72 -34.26 47.94
C SER A 23 6.30 -34.40 46.48
N ALA A 24 5.01 -34.61 46.25
CA ALA A 24 4.43 -34.29 44.96
C ALA A 24 4.58 -32.78 44.82
N ALA A 25 5.72 -32.34 44.28
CA ALA A 25 5.78 -31.10 43.57
C ALA A 25 4.73 -31.26 42.48
N ALA A 26 3.55 -30.71 42.72
CA ALA A 26 2.59 -30.44 41.69
C ALA A 26 3.34 -29.53 40.71
N PHE A 27 3.97 -30.13 39.69
CA PHE A 27 4.09 -29.47 38.43
C PHE A 27 2.64 -29.21 38.02
N THR A 28 2.14 -28.03 38.39
CA THR A 28 1.08 -27.43 37.62
C THR A 28 1.67 -27.33 36.24
N ALA A 29 1.35 -28.32 35.39
CA ALA A 29 1.36 -28.12 33.97
C ALA A 29 0.46 -26.91 33.77
N THR A 30 1.09 -25.73 33.70
CA THR A 30 0.44 -24.56 33.15
C THR A 30 -0.19 -25.05 31.86
N PRO A 31 -1.48 -24.82 31.61
CA PRO A 31 -2.03 -25.12 30.30
C PRO A 31 -1.04 -24.53 29.30
N ALA A 32 -0.58 -25.36 28.36
CA ALA A 32 0.06 -24.82 27.18
C ALA A 32 -0.94 -23.79 26.68
N ARG A 33 -0.61 -22.50 26.88
CA ARG A 33 -1.33 -21.44 26.20
C ARG A 33 -1.26 -21.90 24.75
N GLY A 34 -2.43 -22.16 24.17
CA GLY A 34 -2.50 -22.47 22.75
C GLY A 34 -1.61 -21.47 22.03
N ALA A 35 -0.92 -21.90 20.98
CA ALA A 35 -0.12 -21.00 20.16
C ALA A 35 -1.07 -19.92 19.61
N GLU A 36 -1.28 -18.88 20.40
CA GLU A 36 -1.99 -17.68 20.02
C GLU A 36 -1.05 -17.04 19.02
N THR A 37 -1.48 -17.01 17.77
CA THR A 37 -0.85 -16.25 16.71
C THR A 37 -0.63 -14.83 17.24
N GLY A 38 0.58 -14.49 17.68
CA GLY A 38 0.81 -13.23 18.40
C GLY A 38 0.70 -12.02 17.48
N CYS A 39 0.88 -12.25 16.19
CA CYS A 39 0.93 -11.22 15.17
C CYS A 39 0.77 -11.82 13.77
N ARG A 40 0.37 -10.95 12.83
CA ARG A 40 0.53 -11.15 11.39
C ARG A 40 1.54 -10.12 10.88
N VAL A 41 2.42 -10.55 9.97
CA VAL A 41 3.36 -9.64 9.30
C VAL A 41 3.18 -9.75 7.81
N ASP A 42 2.92 -8.62 7.16
CA ASP A 42 2.93 -8.49 5.72
C ASP A 42 4.24 -7.80 5.31
N TYR A 43 5.05 -8.49 4.51
CA TYR A 43 6.36 -8.03 4.05
C TYR A 43 6.32 -7.84 2.53
N THR A 44 6.24 -6.59 2.09
CA THR A 44 6.16 -6.22 0.68
C THR A 44 7.50 -5.64 0.24
N VAL A 45 8.14 -6.28 -0.74
CA VAL A 45 9.50 -5.90 -1.20
C VAL A 45 9.48 -5.38 -2.64
N ASN A 46 10.15 -4.25 -2.86
CA ASN A 46 10.55 -3.76 -4.17
C ASN A 46 12.07 -3.85 -4.28
N LYS A 47 12.60 -4.53 -5.31
CA LYS A 47 14.04 -4.82 -5.43
C LYS A 47 14.61 -4.49 -6.80
N TRP A 48 15.90 -4.13 -6.80
CA TRP A 48 16.73 -3.88 -7.97
C TRP A 48 18.08 -4.60 -7.80
N ALA A 49 18.98 -4.48 -8.80
CA ALA A 49 20.17 -5.31 -8.93
C ALA A 49 21.01 -5.50 -7.65
N ASP A 50 21.22 -4.43 -6.87
CA ASP A 50 22.06 -4.46 -5.67
C ASP A 50 21.34 -3.90 -4.43
N GLY A 51 20.01 -3.76 -4.49
CA GLY A 51 19.26 -3.16 -3.40
C GLY A 51 17.78 -3.46 -3.39
N TYR A 52 17.15 -3.09 -2.29
CA TYR A 52 15.74 -3.31 -2.06
C TYR A 52 15.17 -2.27 -1.09
N THR A 53 13.87 -2.08 -1.19
CA THR A 53 13.03 -1.44 -0.18
C THR A 53 11.98 -2.44 0.26
N ALA A 54 11.79 -2.59 1.57
CA ALA A 54 10.72 -3.41 2.15
C ALA A 54 9.80 -2.55 3.00
N GLN A 55 8.49 -2.69 2.79
CA GLN A 55 7.43 -2.19 3.67
C GLN A 55 6.96 -3.35 4.54
N ILE A 56 6.93 -3.14 5.85
CA ILE A 56 6.58 -4.15 6.85
C ILE A 56 5.37 -3.64 7.63
N LYS A 57 4.27 -4.39 7.56
CA LYS A 57 3.06 -4.17 8.36
C LYS A 57 2.96 -5.24 9.43
N VAL A 58 2.92 -4.82 10.69
CA VAL A 58 2.71 -5.69 11.85
C VAL A 58 1.28 -5.50 12.33
N THR A 59 0.48 -6.56 12.32
CA THR A 59 -0.83 -6.59 12.98
C THR A 59 -0.70 -7.30 14.32
N ASN A 60 -1.06 -6.64 15.42
CA ASN A 60 -1.12 -7.26 16.74
C ASN A 60 -2.37 -8.12 16.85
N LEU A 61 -2.22 -9.43 17.06
CA LEU A 61 -3.35 -10.34 17.25
C LEU A 61 -3.50 -10.78 18.71
N GLY A 62 -2.64 -10.27 19.59
CA GLY A 62 -2.67 -10.50 21.03
C GLY A 62 -3.22 -9.29 21.82
N PRO A 63 -2.96 -9.25 23.15
CA PRO A 63 -3.32 -8.11 24.01
C PRO A 63 -2.68 -6.80 23.53
N ALA A 64 -3.29 -5.67 23.91
CA ALA A 64 -2.75 -4.35 23.61
C ALA A 64 -1.29 -4.19 24.09
N LEU A 65 -0.47 -3.53 23.28
CA LEU A 65 0.94 -3.28 23.50
C LEU A 65 1.19 -1.77 23.64
N ASP A 66 2.08 -1.36 24.54
CA ASP A 66 2.56 0.03 24.72
C ASP A 66 4.03 0.13 24.30
N GLY A 67 4.32 -0.35 23.09
CA GLY A 67 5.65 -0.54 22.53
C GLY A 67 5.78 -1.92 21.89
N TRP A 68 6.35 -1.94 20.68
CA TRP A 68 6.57 -3.19 19.96
C TRP A 68 8.01 -3.34 19.51
N ARG A 69 8.45 -4.60 19.49
CA ARG A 69 9.74 -5.06 19.01
C ARG A 69 9.52 -6.22 18.07
N LEU A 70 9.76 -6.00 16.78
CA LEU A 70 9.71 -7.04 15.76
C LEU A 70 11.12 -7.57 15.48
N THR A 71 11.27 -8.89 15.39
CA THR A 71 12.54 -9.53 15.03
C THR A 71 12.36 -10.52 13.89
N TRP A 72 13.34 -10.61 13.00
CA TRP A 72 13.43 -11.63 11.96
C TRP A 72 14.88 -11.89 11.57
N THR A 73 15.11 -12.92 10.75
CA THR A 73 16.44 -13.28 10.25
C THR A 73 16.44 -13.29 8.72
N TYR A 74 17.37 -12.54 8.11
CA TYR A 74 17.64 -12.69 6.69
C TYR A 74 18.35 -14.02 6.41
N THR A 75 17.81 -14.85 5.52
CA THR A 75 18.45 -16.10 5.11
C THR A 75 19.47 -15.91 3.97
N GLY A 76 19.42 -14.77 3.29
CA GLY A 76 20.36 -14.35 2.24
C GLY A 76 21.53 -13.51 2.76
N ASP A 77 21.97 -12.56 1.94
CA ASP A 77 23.05 -11.62 2.23
C ASP A 77 22.57 -10.17 2.38
N GLN A 78 21.27 -9.99 2.63
CA GLN A 78 20.68 -8.67 2.80
C GLN A 78 21.28 -7.87 3.96
N GLN A 79 21.52 -6.59 3.75
CA GLN A 79 21.99 -5.62 4.74
C GLN A 79 21.10 -4.38 4.72
N VAL A 80 20.47 -4.05 5.84
CA VAL A 80 19.68 -2.82 6.02
C VAL A 80 20.63 -1.62 6.04
N THR A 81 20.34 -0.61 5.23
CA THR A 81 21.10 0.64 5.13
C THR A 81 20.38 1.84 5.76
N SER A 82 19.06 1.85 5.70
CA SER A 82 18.22 2.88 6.35
C SER A 82 16.83 2.33 6.65
N ALA A 83 16.12 2.99 7.56
CA ALA A 83 14.74 2.67 7.91
C ALA A 83 13.99 3.94 8.31
N TRP A 84 12.66 3.89 8.20
CA TRP A 84 11.75 4.95 8.64
C TRP A 84 10.60 4.34 9.43
N ASN A 85 9.97 5.15 10.29
CA ASN A 85 8.89 4.75 11.19
C ASN A 85 9.21 3.59 12.16
N ALA A 86 10.49 3.19 12.25
CA ALA A 86 11.01 2.27 13.24
C ALA A 86 12.50 2.54 13.46
N THR A 87 13.01 2.22 14.64
CA THR A 87 14.46 2.09 14.84
C THR A 87 14.86 0.68 14.50
N VAL A 88 15.66 0.51 13.44
CA VAL A 88 16.09 -0.80 12.94
C VAL A 88 17.58 -0.99 13.20
N THR A 89 17.94 -2.13 13.78
CA THR A 89 19.33 -2.57 13.96
C THR A 89 19.52 -3.96 13.37
N GLN A 90 20.66 -4.18 12.72
CA GLN A 90 21.02 -5.48 12.18
C GLN A 90 22.38 -5.91 12.75
N THR A 91 22.47 -7.14 13.23
CA THR A 91 23.73 -7.78 13.64
C THR A 91 23.87 -9.11 12.90
N GLY A 92 24.83 -9.17 11.98
CA GLY A 92 24.94 -10.30 11.06
C GLY A 92 23.68 -10.41 10.19
N ARG A 93 22.90 -11.47 10.40
CA ARG A 93 21.64 -11.74 9.68
C ARG A 93 20.38 -11.39 10.49
N SER A 94 20.52 -11.17 11.79
CA SER A 94 19.39 -10.90 12.67
C SER A 94 19.06 -9.42 12.64
N VAL A 95 17.78 -9.11 12.43
CA VAL A 95 17.25 -7.74 12.40
C VAL A 95 16.27 -7.55 13.55
N VAL A 96 16.36 -6.38 14.19
CA VAL A 96 15.47 -5.94 15.25
C VAL A 96 14.92 -4.58 14.87
N ALA A 97 13.60 -4.47 14.74
CA ALA A 97 12.88 -3.22 14.59
C ALA A 97 12.12 -2.90 15.88
N THR A 98 12.23 -1.67 16.38
CA THR A 98 11.45 -1.19 17.53
C THR A 98 10.63 0.03 17.15
N SER A 99 9.46 0.16 17.76
CA SER A 99 8.58 1.32 17.62
C SER A 99 9.27 2.64 17.90
N THR A 100 8.79 3.71 17.26
CA THR A 100 9.07 5.09 17.66
C THR A 100 8.08 5.52 18.75
N ASN A 101 8.25 6.73 19.28
CA ASN A 101 7.37 7.29 20.31
C ASN A 101 5.91 7.47 19.88
N TRP A 102 5.63 7.58 18.58
CA TRP A 102 4.28 7.87 18.07
C TRP A 102 3.53 6.63 17.56
N ASN A 103 4.22 5.50 17.33
CA ASN A 103 3.59 4.24 16.87
C ASN A 103 3.79 3.06 17.82
N GLY A 104 4.18 3.30 19.07
CA GLY A 104 4.39 2.24 20.07
C GLY A 104 3.09 1.55 20.49
N ALA A 105 2.00 2.31 20.62
CA ALA A 105 0.71 1.79 21.04
C ALA A 105 0.08 0.95 19.91
N LEU A 106 -0.19 -0.33 20.21
CA LEU A 106 -0.90 -1.25 19.33
C LEU A 106 -1.96 -1.99 20.11
N ASP A 107 -3.22 -1.58 19.97
CA ASP A 107 -4.36 -2.32 20.50
C ASP A 107 -4.46 -3.72 19.88
N THR A 108 -5.32 -4.57 20.43
CA THR A 108 -5.67 -5.83 19.78
C THR A 108 -6.26 -5.54 18.40
N SER A 109 -5.76 -6.23 17.38
CA SER A 109 -6.00 -5.97 15.95
C SER A 109 -5.44 -4.64 15.41
N GLY A 110 -4.73 -3.87 16.23
CA GLY A 110 -4.04 -2.66 15.79
C GLY A 110 -2.82 -2.98 14.92
N THR A 111 -2.44 -2.02 14.07
CA THR A 111 -1.35 -2.18 13.09
C THR A 111 -0.28 -1.11 13.22
N ALA A 112 0.99 -1.50 13.09
CA ALA A 112 2.11 -0.59 12.88
C ALA A 112 2.76 -0.88 11.53
N GLU A 113 3.14 0.18 10.83
CA GLU A 113 3.83 0.09 9.55
C GLU A 113 5.15 0.85 9.60
N PHE A 114 6.18 0.21 9.06
CA PHE A 114 7.49 0.81 8.89
C PHE A 114 8.15 0.28 7.63
N GLY A 115 9.17 0.99 7.16
CA GLY A 115 9.91 0.57 5.99
C GLY A 115 11.41 0.57 6.24
N LEU A 116 12.11 -0.17 5.38
CA LEU A 116 13.55 -0.23 5.37
C LEU A 116 14.07 -0.29 3.92
N GLN A 117 15.24 0.28 3.72
CA GLN A 117 16.04 0.10 2.52
C GLN A 117 17.27 -0.73 2.89
N GLY A 118 17.71 -1.56 1.96
CA GLY A 118 18.93 -2.31 2.11
C GLY A 118 19.59 -2.69 0.79
N THR A 119 20.70 -3.40 0.92
CA THR A 119 21.48 -3.97 -0.17
C THR A 119 21.46 -5.48 -0.11
N TRP A 120 21.64 -6.13 -1.25
CA TRP A 120 21.86 -7.59 -1.37
C TRP A 120 22.84 -7.81 -2.53
N ARG A 121 23.43 -9.01 -2.64
CA ARG A 121 24.34 -9.32 -3.77
C ARG A 121 24.02 -10.65 -4.43
N SER A 122 23.80 -11.68 -3.62
CA SER A 122 23.71 -13.06 -4.10
C SER A 122 22.33 -13.66 -3.87
N ALA A 123 21.69 -13.33 -2.75
CA ALA A 123 20.39 -13.91 -2.40
C ALA A 123 19.55 -12.93 -1.58
N ASP A 124 18.33 -12.67 -2.08
CA ASP A 124 17.32 -11.83 -1.41
C ASP A 124 15.97 -12.57 -1.23
N PRO A 125 15.92 -13.64 -0.42
CA PRO A 125 14.66 -14.28 -0.04
C PRO A 125 13.92 -13.46 1.03
N ALA A 126 12.59 -13.38 0.92
CA ALA A 126 11.75 -12.77 1.95
C ALA A 126 11.87 -13.53 3.28
N PRO A 127 11.97 -12.85 4.44
CA PRO A 127 11.95 -13.51 5.74
C PRO A 127 10.60 -14.15 6.03
N SER A 128 10.60 -15.19 6.86
CA SER A 128 9.38 -15.89 7.29
C SER A 128 9.31 -16.15 8.79
N ASP A 129 10.35 -15.76 9.55
CA ASP A 129 10.53 -16.09 10.98
C ASP A 129 10.24 -14.91 11.91
N PHE A 130 9.26 -14.07 11.56
CA PHE A 130 8.93 -12.88 12.35
C PHE A 130 8.44 -13.23 13.77
N ALA A 131 8.87 -12.44 14.75
CA ALA A 131 8.34 -12.49 16.11
C ALA A 131 8.12 -11.09 16.68
N LEU A 132 6.95 -10.86 17.28
CA LEU A 132 6.54 -9.62 17.94
C LEU A 132 6.67 -9.77 19.46
N ASN A 133 7.52 -8.96 20.09
CA ASN A 133 7.82 -9.03 21.52
C ASN A 133 8.20 -10.45 22.01
N GLY A 134 8.81 -11.25 21.11
CA GLY A 134 9.22 -12.63 21.37
C GLY A 134 8.17 -13.70 21.08
N VAL A 135 6.97 -13.33 20.62
CA VAL A 135 5.91 -14.26 20.19
C VAL A 135 5.95 -14.40 18.66
N GLN A 136 6.00 -15.63 18.15
CA GLN A 136 6.04 -15.86 16.70
C GLN A 136 4.78 -15.37 15.98
N CYS A 137 4.97 -14.74 14.84
CA CYS A 137 3.90 -14.37 13.93
C CYS A 137 3.56 -15.56 13.01
N GLY A 138 2.27 -15.78 12.73
CA GLY A 138 1.84 -16.75 11.71
C GLY A 138 1.81 -18.23 12.11
N GLY A 139 1.10 -18.60 13.18
CA GLY A 139 0.73 -20.00 13.43
C GLY A 139 -0.22 -20.53 12.36
N ASP A 140 0.08 -21.71 11.81
CA ASP A 140 -0.73 -22.40 10.81
C ASP A 140 -2.19 -22.53 11.24
N SER A 141 -3.09 -21.82 10.56
CA SER A 141 -4.51 -22.18 10.54
C SER A 141 -4.80 -22.84 9.20
N THR A 142 -4.62 -24.15 9.15
CA THR A 142 -5.35 -24.99 8.20
C THR A 142 -6.84 -24.86 8.58
N PRO A 143 -7.74 -24.39 7.69
CA PRO A 143 -9.14 -24.30 8.04
C PRO A 143 -9.74 -25.71 8.18
N PRO A 144 -10.63 -25.96 9.15
CA PRO A 144 -11.29 -27.25 9.30
C PRO A 144 -12.22 -27.53 8.10
N PRO A 145 -12.48 -28.80 7.74
CA PRO A 145 -13.31 -29.13 6.58
C PRO A 145 -14.77 -28.75 6.86
N THR A 146 -15.25 -27.68 6.25
CA THR A 146 -16.68 -27.34 6.21
C THR A 146 -17.34 -28.00 5.00
N THR A 147 -18.44 -28.70 5.25
CA THR A 147 -19.30 -29.33 4.25
C THR A 147 -19.81 -28.31 3.20
N PRO A 148 -19.90 -28.68 1.91
CA PRO A 148 -20.37 -27.79 0.85
C PRO A 148 -21.82 -27.31 1.09
N PRO A 149 -22.14 -26.02 0.84
CA PRO A 149 -23.53 -25.56 0.77
C PRO A 149 -24.20 -26.10 -0.49
N THR A 150 -25.39 -26.69 -0.37
CA THR A 150 -26.24 -27.18 -1.47
C THR A 150 -27.12 -26.10 -2.11
N THR A 151 -26.70 -24.84 -2.10
CA THR A 151 -27.46 -23.77 -2.78
C THR A 151 -26.68 -23.32 -4.01
N PRO A 152 -27.27 -23.38 -5.23
CA PRO A 152 -26.61 -22.92 -6.44
C PRO A 152 -26.21 -21.44 -6.30
N PRO A 153 -25.09 -20.99 -6.91
CA PRO A 153 -24.75 -19.58 -6.99
C PRO A 153 -25.90 -18.81 -7.65
N PRO A 154 -26.26 -17.60 -7.17
CA PRO A 154 -27.12 -16.72 -7.94
C PRO A 154 -26.41 -16.41 -9.27
N THR A 155 -27.05 -16.76 -10.39
CA THR A 155 -26.60 -16.50 -11.76
C THR A 155 -26.85 -15.05 -12.21
N THR A 156 -26.76 -14.09 -11.29
CA THR A 156 -26.91 -12.68 -11.64
C THR A 156 -25.57 -11.98 -11.37
N PRO A 157 -24.86 -11.50 -12.42
CA PRO A 157 -23.73 -10.59 -12.26
C PRO A 157 -24.14 -9.41 -11.36
N PRO A 158 -23.27 -8.90 -10.46
CA PRO A 158 -23.53 -7.61 -9.82
C PRO A 158 -23.68 -6.57 -10.93
N SER A 159 -24.85 -5.94 -10.97
CA SER A 159 -25.14 -4.85 -11.89
C SER A 159 -24.77 -3.52 -11.24
N GLY A 160 -23.95 -2.73 -11.91
CA GLY A 160 -23.78 -1.30 -11.66
C GLY A 160 -22.80 -1.01 -10.52
N ALA A 161 -21.76 -0.25 -10.82
CA ALA A 161 -20.86 0.31 -9.82
C ALA A 161 -21.65 0.85 -8.61
N ASP A 162 -21.33 0.36 -7.40
CA ASP A 162 -21.88 0.84 -6.12
C ASP A 162 -21.42 2.30 -5.88
N CYS A 163 -22.03 3.25 -6.59
CA CYS A 163 -21.75 4.70 -6.49
C CYS A 163 -23.02 5.55 -6.56
N ASP A 164 -24.08 5.11 -5.89
CA ASP A 164 -25.35 5.85 -5.77
C ASP A 164 -25.12 7.31 -5.31
N GLY A 165 -25.64 8.26 -6.09
CA GLY A 165 -25.53 9.69 -5.82
C GLY A 165 -24.21 10.35 -6.25
N ALA A 166 -23.28 9.59 -6.85
CA ALA A 166 -22.10 10.15 -7.49
C ALA A 166 -22.45 10.91 -8.78
N VAL A 167 -21.72 11.99 -9.05
CA VAL A 167 -21.85 12.80 -10.28
C VAL A 167 -21.28 12.06 -11.49
N ILE A 168 -20.24 11.26 -11.27
CA ILE A 168 -19.75 10.27 -12.24
C ILE A 168 -19.87 8.90 -11.58
N CYS A 169 -20.43 7.92 -12.30
CA CYS A 169 -20.53 6.53 -11.87
C CYS A 169 -20.51 5.67 -13.15
N SER A 170 -19.35 5.13 -13.50
CA SER A 170 -19.09 4.51 -14.80
C SER A 170 -18.26 3.24 -14.67
N ASP A 171 -18.89 2.10 -14.90
CA ASP A 171 -18.25 0.80 -15.13
C ASP A 171 -17.95 0.54 -16.63
N PHE A 172 -18.20 1.54 -17.49
CA PHE A 172 -18.00 1.49 -18.95
C PHE A 172 -18.81 0.41 -19.70
N GLU A 173 -19.74 -0.29 -19.06
CA GLU A 173 -20.55 -1.34 -19.70
C GLU A 173 -21.57 -0.77 -20.71
N ASP A 174 -21.87 0.52 -20.61
CA ASP A 174 -22.73 1.28 -21.54
C ASP A 174 -22.03 1.58 -22.89
N GLN A 175 -20.70 1.48 -22.94
CA GLN A 175 -19.92 1.80 -24.12
C GLN A 175 -20.12 0.76 -25.21
N THR A 176 -20.86 1.04 -26.28
CA THR A 176 -21.15 0.04 -27.33
C THR A 176 -20.09 -0.07 -28.43
N GLY A 177 -19.31 0.99 -28.65
CA GLY A 177 -18.32 1.09 -29.72
C GLY A 177 -16.87 0.92 -29.25
N PRO A 178 -15.90 0.81 -30.16
CA PRO A 178 -14.48 0.70 -29.82
C PRO A 178 -13.87 2.03 -29.36
N ALA A 179 -14.55 3.16 -29.57
CA ALA A 179 -14.13 4.47 -29.10
C ALA A 179 -15.02 4.93 -27.94
N PRO A 180 -14.46 5.60 -26.90
CA PRO A 180 -15.25 6.18 -25.82
C PRO A 180 -16.28 7.18 -26.36
N SER A 181 -17.48 7.15 -25.80
CA SER A 181 -18.63 7.94 -26.25
C SER A 181 -19.60 8.25 -25.10
N GLY A 182 -20.63 9.04 -25.39
CA GLY A 182 -21.62 9.44 -24.38
C GLY A 182 -21.00 10.38 -23.35
N ASP A 183 -20.94 9.93 -22.10
CA ASP A 183 -20.39 10.69 -20.98
C ASP A 183 -18.87 10.79 -20.99
N TRP A 184 -18.23 10.20 -22.00
CA TRP A 184 -16.79 10.19 -22.19
C TRP A 184 -16.42 10.68 -23.58
N ARG A 185 -15.36 11.51 -23.67
CA ARG A 185 -14.82 11.99 -24.94
C ARG A 185 -13.29 11.97 -24.95
N PHE A 186 -12.70 11.52 -26.05
CA PHE A 186 -11.27 11.68 -26.27
C PHE A 186 -10.87 13.16 -26.27
N THR A 187 -9.73 13.49 -25.67
CA THR A 187 -9.14 14.83 -25.69
C THR A 187 -7.61 14.75 -25.69
N ALA A 188 -7.00 15.67 -26.44
CA ALA A 188 -5.57 15.93 -26.45
C ALA A 188 -5.37 17.45 -26.50
N PRO A 189 -5.33 18.13 -25.33
CA PRO A 189 -5.11 19.58 -25.26
C PRO A 189 -3.85 20.03 -26.02
N ASP A 190 -3.89 21.20 -26.66
CA ASP A 190 -2.76 21.85 -27.35
C ASP A 190 -2.23 21.17 -28.62
N CYS A 191 -1.93 19.87 -28.60
CA CYS A 191 -1.50 19.11 -29.77
C CYS A 191 -1.82 17.62 -29.65
N GLN A 192 -1.94 16.94 -30.80
CA GLN A 192 -2.24 15.52 -30.87
C GLN A 192 -1.19 14.78 -31.71
N GLY A 193 -0.73 13.66 -31.18
CA GLY A 193 0.27 12.78 -31.75
C GLY A 193 -0.24 11.34 -31.80
N THR A 194 0.55 10.38 -31.33
CA THR A 194 0.29 8.94 -31.52
C THR A 194 -0.35 8.22 -30.34
N GLY A 195 -0.62 8.90 -29.22
CA GLY A 195 -1.38 8.32 -28.11
C GLY A 195 -2.83 8.05 -28.52
N THR A 196 -3.42 6.96 -28.00
CA THR A 196 -4.77 6.53 -28.37
C THR A 196 -5.59 6.13 -27.15
N ALA A 197 -6.92 6.19 -27.27
CA ALA A 197 -7.84 5.62 -26.30
C ALA A 197 -8.91 4.77 -27.00
N ALA A 198 -9.31 3.68 -26.34
CA ALA A 198 -10.30 2.74 -26.86
C ALA A 198 -11.09 2.12 -25.70
N VAL A 199 -12.26 1.57 -26.03
CA VAL A 199 -12.98 0.66 -25.14
C VAL A 199 -12.39 -0.73 -25.36
N ASP A 200 -11.79 -1.30 -24.32
CA ASP A 200 -11.22 -2.64 -24.35
C ASP A 200 -12.25 -3.65 -23.84
N THR A 201 -12.36 -4.80 -24.51
CA THR A 201 -13.29 -5.89 -24.16
C THR A 201 -12.56 -7.15 -23.68
N ALA A 202 -11.23 -7.11 -23.66
CA ALA A 202 -10.38 -8.22 -23.23
C ALA A 202 -9.83 -8.03 -21.80
N VAL A 203 -9.75 -6.78 -21.34
CA VAL A 203 -9.26 -6.42 -20.01
C VAL A 203 -10.31 -5.52 -19.38
N ALA A 204 -10.91 -5.97 -18.30
CA ALA A 204 -11.86 -5.22 -17.49
C ALA A 204 -11.66 -5.59 -16.01
N HIS A 205 -12.06 -4.71 -15.09
CA HIS A 205 -12.09 -4.98 -13.67
C HIS A 205 -13.43 -5.61 -13.30
N SER A 206 -14.52 -4.87 -13.51
CA SER A 206 -15.87 -5.39 -13.45
C SER A 206 -16.37 -5.66 -14.88
N GLY A 207 -17.49 -6.39 -15.01
CA GLY A 207 -18.12 -6.59 -16.31
C GLY A 207 -17.21 -7.17 -17.41
N THR A 208 -17.25 -6.54 -18.57
CA THR A 208 -16.57 -6.97 -19.81
C THR A 208 -15.88 -5.85 -20.56
N ARG A 209 -16.01 -4.59 -20.13
CA ARG A 209 -15.48 -3.40 -20.80
C ARG A 209 -14.67 -2.57 -19.83
N SER A 210 -13.62 -1.93 -20.33
CA SER A 210 -12.95 -0.86 -19.59
C SER A 210 -12.39 0.18 -20.57
N LEU A 211 -12.01 1.34 -20.04
CA LEU A 211 -11.31 2.34 -20.83
C LEU A 211 -9.82 1.97 -20.91
N ARG A 212 -9.30 1.75 -22.12
CA ARG A 212 -7.86 1.61 -22.39
C ARG A 212 -7.28 2.89 -22.97
N VAL A 213 -6.09 3.25 -22.50
CA VAL A 213 -5.27 4.33 -23.04
C VAL A 213 -3.87 3.80 -23.34
N ASP A 214 -3.46 3.87 -24.61
CA ASP A 214 -2.08 3.58 -25.03
C ASP A 214 -1.31 4.89 -25.07
N GLY A 215 -0.62 5.19 -23.97
CA GLY A 215 0.21 6.37 -23.78
C GLY A 215 1.56 6.25 -24.47
N ARG A 216 2.03 7.37 -25.01
CA ARG A 216 3.31 7.48 -25.71
C ARG A 216 4.12 8.63 -25.14
N ALA A 217 5.43 8.45 -25.07
CA ALA A 217 6.36 9.47 -24.63
C ALA A 217 6.40 10.66 -25.60
N GLY A 218 6.64 11.85 -25.05
CA GLY A 218 6.68 13.11 -25.78
C GLY A 218 5.34 13.82 -25.70
N TYR A 219 5.38 15.11 -25.33
CA TYR A 219 4.20 15.86 -24.89
C TYR A 219 3.01 15.75 -25.85
N CYS A 220 3.19 15.98 -27.15
CA CYS A 220 2.08 15.92 -28.10
C CYS A 220 1.47 14.53 -28.29
N ASN A 221 2.11 13.46 -27.80
CA ASN A 221 1.54 12.13 -27.86
C ASN A 221 0.67 11.79 -26.64
N HIS A 222 0.35 12.77 -25.79
CA HIS A 222 -0.59 12.56 -24.70
C HIS A 222 -1.98 12.20 -25.25
N ALA A 223 -2.70 11.40 -24.47
CA ALA A 223 -4.02 10.92 -24.79
C ALA A 223 -4.84 10.86 -23.50
N PHE A 224 -5.97 11.54 -23.49
CA PHE A 224 -6.91 11.51 -22.37
C PHE A 224 -8.32 11.21 -22.86
N VAL A 225 -9.14 10.70 -21.95
CA VAL A 225 -10.59 10.65 -22.08
C VAL A 225 -11.17 11.47 -20.95
N ALA A 226 -11.88 12.53 -21.33
CA ALA A 226 -12.53 13.44 -20.41
C ALA A 226 -13.97 13.00 -20.17
N SER A 227 -14.40 13.06 -18.91
CA SER A 227 -15.83 13.02 -18.60
C SER A 227 -16.51 14.31 -19.11
N THR A 228 -17.78 14.19 -19.52
CA THR A 228 -18.64 15.33 -19.87
C THR A 228 -19.26 16.02 -18.66
N ALA A 229 -19.19 15.40 -17.47
CA ALA A 229 -19.78 15.92 -16.25
C ALA A 229 -19.06 17.19 -15.75
N ASP A 230 -19.83 18.14 -15.20
CA ASP A 230 -19.31 19.32 -14.52
C ASP A 230 -19.08 19.02 -13.04
N LEU A 231 -17.81 19.08 -12.61
CA LEU A 231 -17.43 18.80 -11.23
C LEU A 231 -17.40 20.04 -10.33
N SER A 232 -17.70 21.23 -10.86
CA SER A 232 -17.57 22.50 -10.14
C SER A 232 -18.42 22.62 -8.87
N SER A 233 -19.47 21.80 -8.75
CA SER A 233 -20.38 21.78 -7.60
C SER A 233 -20.16 20.61 -6.63
N VAL A 234 -19.20 19.71 -6.92
CA VAL A 234 -18.92 18.57 -6.04
C VAL A 234 -18.13 19.04 -4.82
N GLY A 235 -18.69 18.87 -3.62
CA GLY A 235 -18.02 19.28 -2.39
C GLY A 235 -18.88 19.18 -1.13
N PRO A 236 -18.35 19.63 0.03
CA PRO A 236 -17.11 20.41 0.17
C PRO A 236 -15.83 19.63 -0.09
N VAL A 237 -15.88 18.29 0.03
CA VAL A 237 -14.79 17.39 -0.35
C VAL A 237 -15.23 16.57 -1.56
N MET A 238 -14.46 16.61 -2.64
CA MET A 238 -14.67 15.78 -3.82
C MET A 238 -13.90 14.47 -3.66
N HIS A 239 -14.61 13.35 -3.68
CA HIS A 239 -14.05 12.02 -3.65
C HIS A 239 -14.05 11.42 -5.05
N VAL A 240 -12.92 10.82 -5.44
CA VAL A 240 -12.76 10.09 -6.69
C VAL A 240 -12.28 8.69 -6.36
N ARG A 241 -12.91 7.68 -6.96
CA ARG A 241 -12.47 6.28 -6.97
C ARG A 241 -12.31 5.84 -8.41
N MET A 242 -11.22 5.16 -8.72
CA MET A 242 -11.06 4.44 -9.98
C MET A 242 -10.31 3.13 -9.73
N TRP A 243 -10.63 2.10 -10.51
CA TRP A 243 -9.75 0.96 -10.65
C TRP A 243 -8.81 1.24 -11.83
N VAL A 244 -7.51 1.16 -11.59
CA VAL A 244 -6.48 1.41 -12.59
C VAL A 244 -5.56 0.20 -12.71
N ARG A 245 -5.23 -0.17 -13.94
CA ARG A 245 -4.24 -1.19 -14.27
C ARG A 245 -3.29 -0.59 -15.29
N HIS A 246 -2.00 -0.92 -15.21
CA HIS A 246 -1.01 -0.45 -16.18
C HIS A 246 0.09 -1.47 -16.45
N THR A 247 0.87 -1.27 -17.51
CA THR A 247 1.86 -2.25 -17.97
C THR A 247 3.29 -1.95 -17.55
N THR A 248 3.63 -0.68 -17.39
CA THR A 248 5.00 -0.23 -17.18
C THR A 248 5.13 0.35 -15.78
N ALA A 249 6.21 0.03 -15.06
CA ALA A 249 6.44 0.64 -13.76
C ALA A 249 6.61 2.16 -13.93
N LEU A 250 6.09 2.94 -12.98
CA LEU A 250 6.21 4.41 -13.02
C LEU A 250 7.68 4.80 -13.22
N PRO A 251 8.00 5.67 -14.19
CA PRO A 251 9.38 6.01 -14.49
C PRO A 251 9.96 6.98 -13.45
N ALA A 252 11.26 7.24 -13.57
CA ALA A 252 11.89 8.33 -12.84
C ALA A 252 11.41 9.71 -13.35
N ALA A 253 11.09 9.80 -14.64
CA ALA A 253 10.54 11.00 -15.26
C ALA A 253 9.12 11.31 -14.76
N HIS A 254 8.73 12.58 -14.80
CA HIS A 254 7.37 13.00 -14.50
C HIS A 254 6.41 12.54 -15.60
N VAL A 255 5.39 11.78 -15.21
CA VAL A 255 4.25 11.36 -16.02
C VAL A 255 2.94 11.73 -15.33
N THR A 256 1.87 11.94 -16.08
CA THR A 256 0.52 12.20 -15.57
C THR A 256 -0.46 11.21 -16.16
N PHE A 257 -1.34 10.63 -15.34
CA PHE A 257 -2.41 9.74 -15.80
C PHE A 257 -3.82 10.16 -15.36
N VAL A 258 -3.93 11.15 -14.46
CA VAL A 258 -5.17 11.88 -14.18
C VAL A 258 -4.92 13.38 -14.32
N SER A 259 -5.76 14.07 -15.07
CA SER A 259 -5.79 15.53 -15.15
C SER A 259 -7.15 16.04 -14.65
N LEU A 260 -7.10 16.97 -13.71
CA LEU A 260 -8.24 17.68 -13.14
C LEU A 260 -8.10 19.17 -13.48
N PRO A 261 -8.64 19.66 -14.61
CA PRO A 261 -8.71 21.09 -14.88
C PRO A 261 -9.30 21.85 -13.68
N ASP A 262 -8.61 22.89 -13.24
CA ASP A 262 -8.88 23.53 -11.95
C ASP A 262 -9.12 25.04 -12.13
N ALA A 263 -10.32 25.50 -11.76
CA ALA A 263 -10.70 26.90 -11.87
C ALA A 263 -9.86 27.82 -10.95
N SER A 264 -9.37 27.32 -9.82
CA SER A 264 -8.49 28.05 -8.91
C SER A 264 -7.08 28.29 -9.49
N GLN A 265 -6.75 27.60 -10.59
CA GLN A 265 -5.48 27.66 -11.31
C GLN A 265 -5.61 28.26 -12.72
N GLY A 266 -6.74 28.95 -13.00
CA GLY A 266 -7.00 29.53 -14.31
C GLY A 266 -7.24 28.48 -15.40
N GLY A 267 -7.75 27.31 -15.02
CA GLY A 267 -8.04 26.19 -15.93
C GLY A 267 -6.88 25.23 -16.15
N ARG A 268 -5.69 25.54 -15.61
CA ARG A 268 -4.57 24.58 -15.54
C ARG A 268 -4.92 23.41 -14.63
N SER A 269 -4.25 22.28 -14.83
CA SER A 269 -4.61 21.02 -14.19
C SER A 269 -3.96 20.86 -12.82
N LEU A 270 -4.73 20.38 -11.86
CA LEU A 270 -4.22 19.53 -10.79
C LEU A 270 -4.04 18.11 -11.36
N ARG A 271 -2.88 17.50 -11.17
CA ARG A 271 -2.47 16.27 -11.86
C ARG A 271 -2.16 15.16 -10.86
N VAL A 272 -2.57 13.93 -11.17
CA VAL A 272 -2.08 12.71 -10.51
C VAL A 272 -1.27 11.91 -11.51
N GLY A 273 -0.13 11.43 -11.06
CA GLY A 273 0.85 10.82 -11.94
C GLY A 273 1.90 10.05 -11.19
N GLY A 274 3.09 9.99 -11.77
CA GLY A 274 4.26 9.37 -11.16
C GLY A 274 5.54 10.12 -11.46
N GLN A 275 6.48 10.02 -10.55
CA GLN A 275 7.86 10.48 -10.70
C GLN A 275 8.73 9.71 -9.71
N ASN A 276 10.01 9.51 -10.05
CA ASN A 276 10.93 8.73 -9.20
C ASN A 276 10.39 7.34 -8.79
N GLY A 277 9.54 6.73 -9.63
CA GLY A 277 8.97 5.40 -9.35
C GLY A 277 7.81 5.38 -8.35
N ALA A 278 7.31 6.53 -7.90
CA ALA A 278 6.20 6.62 -6.96
C ALA A 278 5.08 7.52 -7.48
N LEU A 279 3.87 7.32 -6.94
CA LEU A 279 2.71 8.17 -7.18
C LEU A 279 3.01 9.61 -6.72
N GLN A 280 2.48 10.59 -7.45
CA GLN A 280 2.57 11.99 -7.06
C GLN A 280 1.35 12.79 -7.46
N TRP A 281 1.10 13.85 -6.71
CA TRP A 281 0.36 15.01 -7.17
C TRP A 281 1.31 16.03 -7.78
N ASN A 282 0.83 16.76 -8.78
CA ASN A 282 1.51 17.92 -9.34
C ASN A 282 0.50 19.03 -9.68
N ARG A 283 0.89 20.28 -9.47
CA ARG A 283 0.16 21.44 -10.00
C ARG A 283 0.82 21.95 -11.25
N GLU A 284 0.09 21.98 -12.35
CA GLU A 284 0.61 22.52 -13.62
C GLU A 284 0.96 24.01 -13.53
N SER A 285 0.32 24.76 -12.63
CA SER A 285 0.49 26.21 -12.54
C SER A 285 1.85 26.67 -11.99
N ASP A 286 2.44 25.91 -11.07
CA ASP A 286 3.70 26.24 -10.39
C ASP A 286 4.70 25.07 -10.32
N ASP A 287 4.35 23.94 -10.93
CA ASP A 287 5.11 22.68 -10.95
C ASP A 287 5.43 22.12 -9.55
N ALA A 288 4.69 22.55 -8.52
CA ALA A 288 4.81 21.99 -7.19
C ALA A 288 4.39 20.51 -7.22
N THR A 289 5.06 19.70 -6.40
CA THR A 289 4.80 18.27 -6.25
C THR A 289 4.47 17.92 -4.79
N LEU A 290 3.60 16.94 -4.62
CA LEU A 290 3.27 16.33 -3.33
C LEU A 290 3.41 14.80 -3.51
N PRO A 291 4.29 14.12 -2.76
CA PRO A 291 5.24 14.70 -1.81
C PRO A 291 6.30 15.55 -2.52
N ALA A 292 7.14 16.23 -1.74
CA ALA A 292 8.36 16.78 -2.28
C ALA A 292 9.21 15.67 -2.90
N GLN A 293 9.82 15.95 -4.05
CA GLN A 293 10.65 14.99 -4.78
C GLN A 293 12.06 14.83 -4.16
N SER A 294 12.14 14.89 -2.83
CA SER A 294 13.32 14.46 -2.07
C SER A 294 13.28 12.95 -1.86
N PRO A 295 14.42 12.30 -1.58
CA PRO A 295 14.41 10.87 -1.26
C PRO A 295 13.47 10.48 -0.11
N ALA A 296 13.32 11.35 0.90
CA ALA A 296 12.42 11.12 2.03
C ALA A 296 10.95 11.24 1.63
N GLY A 297 10.59 12.27 0.85
CA GLY A 297 9.23 12.46 0.35
C GLY A 297 8.80 11.31 -0.55
N VAL A 298 9.63 10.94 -1.53
CA VAL A 298 9.35 9.82 -2.45
C VAL A 298 9.16 8.50 -1.68
N ALA A 299 9.95 8.25 -0.64
CA ALA A 299 9.82 7.06 0.20
C ALA A 299 8.52 7.00 1.03
N LEU A 300 7.87 8.14 1.24
CA LEU A 300 6.55 8.22 1.89
C LEU A 300 5.39 8.05 0.90
N SER A 301 5.65 8.11 -0.40
CA SER A 301 4.69 7.71 -1.43
C SER A 301 4.81 6.21 -1.76
N ARG A 302 4.08 5.73 -2.76
CA ARG A 302 4.05 4.31 -3.15
C ARG A 302 4.16 4.16 -4.67
N PRO A 303 4.82 3.10 -5.18
CA PRO A 303 4.68 2.73 -6.59
C PRO A 303 3.23 2.30 -6.88
N LEU A 304 2.79 2.46 -8.13
CA LEU A 304 1.56 1.85 -8.62
C LEU A 304 1.87 0.45 -9.16
N PRO A 305 1.34 -0.65 -8.59
CA PRO A 305 1.62 -2.00 -9.06
C PRO A 305 1.22 -2.22 -10.53
N THR A 306 2.07 -2.92 -11.29
CA THR A 306 1.81 -3.25 -12.70
C THR A 306 1.05 -4.57 -12.85
N GLY A 307 0.39 -4.75 -13.99
CA GLY A 307 -0.21 -6.02 -14.40
C GLY A 307 -1.40 -6.50 -13.56
N SER A 308 -1.90 -5.66 -12.65
CA SER A 308 -3.04 -5.93 -11.78
C SER A 308 -3.89 -4.69 -11.61
N TRP A 309 -5.18 -4.87 -11.29
CA TRP A 309 -6.10 -3.78 -11.00
C TRP A 309 -5.85 -3.25 -9.59
N GLN A 310 -5.80 -1.94 -9.47
CA GLN A 310 -5.51 -1.21 -8.25
C GLN A 310 -6.61 -0.19 -8.02
N CYS A 311 -7.27 -0.23 -6.87
CA CYS A 311 -8.23 0.79 -6.49
C CYS A 311 -7.48 2.05 -6.04
N LEU A 312 -7.44 3.08 -6.88
CA LEU A 312 -6.86 4.38 -6.55
C LEU A 312 -7.99 5.32 -6.14
N ARG A 313 -7.87 5.88 -4.94
CA ARG A 313 -8.84 6.85 -4.40
C ARG A 313 -8.16 8.14 -4.03
N PHE A 314 -8.85 9.26 -4.18
CA PHE A 314 -8.43 10.51 -3.60
C PHE A 314 -9.59 11.40 -3.17
N ALA A 315 -9.32 12.24 -2.19
CA ALA A 315 -10.20 13.26 -1.70
C ALA A 315 -9.54 14.63 -1.91
N VAL A 316 -10.32 15.56 -2.44
CA VAL A 316 -9.90 16.94 -2.73
C VAL A 316 -10.81 17.88 -1.97
N ASP A 317 -10.29 18.53 -0.92
CA ASP A 317 -11.03 19.55 -0.20
C ASP A 317 -11.09 20.81 -1.06
N THR A 318 -12.30 21.26 -1.38
CA THR A 318 -12.50 22.45 -2.22
C THR A 318 -12.56 23.74 -1.38
N THR A 319 -12.50 23.63 -0.05
CA THR A 319 -12.63 24.72 0.92
C THR A 319 -11.33 25.01 1.67
N ALA A 320 -10.41 24.05 1.71
CA ALA A 320 -9.06 24.13 2.26
C ALA A 320 -8.04 23.50 1.29
N PRO A 321 -6.71 23.69 1.44
CA PRO A 321 -5.72 23.02 0.59
C PRO A 321 -5.53 21.53 0.96
N GLY A 322 -6.62 20.86 1.31
CA GLY A 322 -6.64 19.48 1.79
C GLY A 322 -6.62 18.47 0.65
N LEU A 323 -5.71 17.50 0.71
CA LEU A 323 -5.62 16.39 -0.24
C LEU A 323 -5.32 15.10 0.50
N ASP A 324 -6.03 14.04 0.12
CA ASP A 324 -5.75 12.69 0.60
C ASP A 324 -5.78 11.71 -0.56
N THR A 325 -4.92 10.70 -0.49
CA THR A 325 -4.83 9.64 -1.50
C THR A 325 -4.72 8.28 -0.83
N TRP A 326 -5.42 7.29 -1.36
CA TRP A 326 -5.37 5.90 -0.92
C TRP A 326 -5.12 4.97 -2.11
N LEU A 327 -4.37 3.91 -1.84
CA LEU A 327 -4.23 2.77 -2.75
C LEU A 327 -4.81 1.54 -2.05
N GLY A 328 -5.95 1.05 -2.55
CA GLY A 328 -6.83 0.18 -1.78
C GLY A 328 -7.39 0.92 -0.56
N ASP A 329 -7.27 0.30 0.61
CA ASP A 329 -7.69 0.87 1.90
C ASP A 329 -6.59 1.62 2.65
N GLU A 330 -5.39 1.65 2.09
CA GLU A 330 -4.23 2.25 2.75
C GLU A 330 -3.99 3.66 2.22
N GLN A 331 -3.99 4.63 3.14
CA GLN A 331 -3.60 6.00 2.82
C GLN A 331 -2.12 6.02 2.39
N VAL A 332 -1.79 6.88 1.43
CA VAL A 332 -0.43 7.11 0.98
C VAL A 332 0.15 8.31 1.75
N PRO A 333 1.05 8.11 2.73
CA PRO A 333 1.45 9.18 3.65
C PRO A 333 2.07 10.40 2.97
N GLY A 334 2.84 10.21 1.89
CA GLY A 334 3.44 11.28 1.12
C GLY A 334 2.45 12.08 0.26
N LEU A 335 1.23 11.56 0.08
CA LEU A 335 0.15 12.18 -0.70
C LEU A 335 -1.00 12.66 0.19
N HIS A 336 -0.62 13.12 1.38
CA HIS A 336 -1.48 13.76 2.35
C HIS A 336 -1.07 15.22 2.52
N ALA A 337 -2.03 16.13 2.44
CA ALA A 337 -1.85 17.53 2.77
C ALA A 337 -3.03 17.96 3.64
N ASP A 338 -2.74 18.42 4.86
CA ASP A 338 -3.74 18.87 5.85
C ASP A 338 -3.71 20.39 6.08
N GLY A 339 -2.86 21.10 5.33
CA GLY A 339 -2.63 22.54 5.48
C GLY A 339 -1.57 22.90 6.51
N VAL A 340 -0.94 21.93 7.16
CA VAL A 340 0.19 22.13 8.08
C VAL A 340 1.50 21.75 7.39
N PRO A 341 2.39 22.71 7.11
CA PRO A 341 3.66 22.44 6.42
C PRO A 341 4.51 21.36 7.11
N THR A 342 4.67 20.25 6.42
CA THR A 342 5.48 19.10 6.80
C THR A 342 6.66 18.97 5.84
N GLN A 343 7.88 18.98 6.39
CA GLN A 343 9.10 18.85 5.61
C GLN A 343 9.07 17.56 4.76
N ASP A 344 9.57 17.64 3.53
CA ASP A 344 9.62 16.54 2.57
C ASP A 344 8.26 16.02 2.05
N ILE A 345 7.14 16.43 2.64
CA ILE A 345 5.79 16.08 2.17
C ILE A 345 5.18 17.28 1.45
N ASP A 346 4.60 18.24 2.17
CA ASP A 346 3.75 19.28 1.60
C ASP A 346 4.27 20.70 1.88
N GLN A 347 5.40 20.87 2.56
CA GLN A 347 5.94 22.21 2.85
C GLN A 347 6.11 23.07 1.59
N GLN A 348 6.61 22.50 0.50
CA GLN A 348 6.70 23.21 -0.79
C GLN A 348 5.32 23.36 -1.46
N TRP A 349 4.43 22.38 -1.28
CA TRP A 349 3.10 22.36 -1.85
C TRP A 349 2.25 23.49 -1.27
N LEU A 350 2.37 23.73 0.04
CA LEU A 350 1.66 24.74 0.81
C LEU A 350 2.26 26.15 0.69
N THR A 351 3.25 26.36 -0.19
CA THR A 351 3.60 27.71 -0.64
C THR A 351 2.42 28.42 -1.33
N ARG A 352 1.46 27.64 -1.83
CA ARG A 352 0.15 28.08 -2.30
C ARG A 352 -0.94 27.36 -1.50
N THR A 353 -1.79 28.12 -0.82
CA THR A 353 -2.87 27.59 0.03
C THR A 353 -4.27 27.80 -0.54
N THR A 354 -4.37 28.32 -1.78
CA THR A 354 -5.66 28.43 -2.47
C THR A 354 -6.28 27.04 -2.64
N PRO A 355 -7.49 26.79 -2.12
CA PRO A 355 -8.14 25.50 -2.26
C PRO A 355 -8.37 25.13 -3.73
N PRO A 356 -8.10 23.88 -4.13
CA PRO A 356 -8.37 23.41 -5.47
C PRO A 356 -9.86 23.48 -5.81
N ARG A 357 -10.18 23.78 -7.07
CA ARG A 357 -11.55 23.81 -7.62
C ARG A 357 -11.62 23.03 -8.94
N PRO A 358 -11.48 21.69 -8.90
CA PRO A 358 -11.61 20.86 -10.10
C PRO A 358 -12.95 21.06 -10.79
N THR A 359 -12.94 21.14 -12.12
CA THR A 359 -14.15 21.32 -12.93
C THR A 359 -14.43 20.13 -13.85
N ALA A 360 -13.45 19.27 -14.07
CA ALA A 360 -13.57 18.09 -14.92
C ALA A 360 -12.60 16.99 -14.49
N LEU A 361 -12.87 15.75 -14.93
CA LEU A 361 -11.99 14.60 -14.80
C LEU A 361 -11.51 14.15 -16.18
N ARG A 362 -10.20 13.92 -16.30
CA ARG A 362 -9.56 13.33 -17.49
C ARG A 362 -8.68 12.15 -17.06
N LEU A 363 -8.89 11.00 -17.68
CA LEU A 363 -8.12 9.78 -17.45
C LEU A 363 -7.26 9.48 -18.67
N GLY A 364 -5.98 9.20 -18.50
CA GLY A 364 -5.11 9.01 -19.66
C GLY A 364 -3.63 8.90 -19.37
N TRP A 365 -2.82 9.48 -20.26
CA TRP A 365 -1.38 9.49 -20.14
C TRP A 365 -0.77 10.75 -20.79
N GLU A 366 0.17 11.37 -20.10
CA GLU A 366 1.03 12.45 -20.57
C GLU A 366 2.46 12.24 -20.07
N SER A 367 3.43 12.39 -20.96
CA SER A 367 4.86 12.38 -20.64
C SER A 367 5.63 13.33 -21.56
N TYR A 368 6.60 14.06 -21.01
CA TYR A 368 7.41 15.00 -21.78
C TYR A 368 8.64 14.39 -22.48
N GLY A 369 9.03 13.15 -22.14
CA GLY A 369 10.29 12.61 -22.68
C GLY A 369 10.42 11.09 -22.75
N THR A 370 10.00 10.35 -21.72
CA THR A 370 10.11 8.88 -21.66
C THR A 370 8.96 8.27 -20.85
N GLY A 371 8.75 6.97 -20.97
CA GLY A 371 7.66 6.28 -20.28
C GLY A 371 6.46 6.13 -21.19
N ASP A 372 6.57 5.23 -22.17
CA ASP A 372 5.39 4.67 -22.82
C ASP A 372 4.70 3.75 -21.81
N ASP A 373 3.38 3.77 -21.78
CA ASP A 373 2.60 2.88 -20.94
C ASP A 373 1.23 2.62 -21.57
N THR A 374 0.63 1.50 -21.20
CA THR A 374 -0.76 1.18 -21.50
C THR A 374 -1.50 1.06 -20.20
N LEU A 375 -2.54 1.89 -20.04
CA LEU A 375 -3.35 1.96 -18.85
C LEU A 375 -4.77 1.54 -19.17
N TRP A 376 -5.42 0.89 -18.20
CA TRP A 376 -6.84 0.65 -18.20
C TRP A 376 -7.44 1.32 -16.96
N PHE A 377 -8.61 1.92 -17.15
CA PHE A 377 -9.42 2.53 -16.10
C PHE A 377 -10.80 1.89 -16.12
N ASP A 378 -11.32 1.60 -14.93
CA ASP A 378 -12.61 0.98 -14.77
C ASP A 378 -13.29 1.43 -13.45
N ASP A 379 -14.59 1.20 -13.34
CA ASP A 379 -15.42 1.48 -12.16
C ASP A 379 -15.18 2.89 -11.57
N VAL A 380 -15.14 3.88 -12.44
CA VAL A 380 -14.81 5.26 -12.10
C VAL A 380 -16.00 5.92 -11.44
N ALA A 381 -15.77 6.53 -10.28
CA ALA A 381 -16.79 7.27 -9.56
C ALA A 381 -16.26 8.60 -9.01
N VAL A 382 -17.09 9.64 -9.06
CA VAL A 382 -16.81 10.96 -8.49
C VAL A 382 -18.03 11.49 -7.75
N GLY A 383 -17.89 11.80 -6.46
CA GLY A 383 -19.00 12.26 -5.64
C GLY A 383 -18.55 13.12 -4.46
N SER A 384 -19.51 13.57 -3.63
CA SER A 384 -19.26 14.35 -2.42
C SER A 384 -19.15 13.52 -1.14
N ALA A 385 -19.25 12.19 -1.26
CA ALA A 385 -19.09 11.23 -0.18
C ALA A 385 -17.96 10.24 -0.51
N PRO A 386 -17.26 9.68 0.49
CA PRO A 386 -16.29 8.62 0.26
C PRO A 386 -16.88 7.45 -0.53
N ILE A 387 -16.08 6.90 -1.45
CA ILE A 387 -16.44 5.75 -2.28
C ILE A 387 -15.37 4.70 -2.02
N ASP A 388 -15.79 3.54 -1.56
CA ASP A 388 -14.88 2.46 -1.19
C ASP A 388 -14.37 1.66 -2.38
N CYS A 389 -13.35 0.86 -2.12
CA CYS A 389 -12.99 -0.26 -2.97
C CYS A 389 -13.91 -1.43 -2.59
#